data_AF-A0A7R9GM70-F1
#
_entry.id   AF-A0A7R9GM70-F1
#
_cell.length_a   1.000
_cell.length_b   1.000
_cell.length_c   1.000
_cell.angle_alpha   90.00
_cell.angle_beta   90.00
_cell.angle_gamma   90.00
#
_symmetry.space_group_name_H-M   'P 1'
#
loop_
_entity.id
_entity.type
_entity.pdbx_description
1 polymer ?
#
loop_
_entity_poly.entity_id
_entity_poly.type
_entity_poly.pdbx_seq_one_letter_code
_entity_poly.pdbx_strand_id
1 'polypeptide(L)'
;MLIPSAEQPFADFKHLYYPILGAAVIMFLRFIFERFVFRPWGVMLGIKPRRAKLDPEIKAAFEKGEVGVVELKKSRQLNERQLERLRRRHNALSKPETLSKFCENSWRFFFYTGMTFYGCWVLKDKAWTWNITDCWRGYPKHVSI
;
A
#
# COMPACT_ATOMS: atom_id res chain seq x y z
N MET A 1 43.90 1.73 -30.44
CA MET A 1 44.32 2.49 -29.24
C MET A 1 43.10 2.68 -28.36
N LEU A 2 43.13 2.15 -27.14
CA LEU A 2 42.06 2.34 -26.16
C LEU A 2 42.31 3.69 -25.48
N ILE A 3 41.44 4.67 -25.74
CA ILE A 3 41.42 5.93 -25.01
C ILE A 3 40.92 5.59 -23.59
N PRO A 4 41.63 5.95 -22.51
CA PRO A 4 41.15 5.73 -21.16
C PRO A 4 40.03 6.75 -20.91
N SER A 5 38.77 6.38 -21.16
CA SER A 5 37.64 7.21 -20.73
C SER A 5 37.62 7.20 -19.21
N ALA A 6 37.66 8.40 -18.64
CA ALA A 6 37.68 8.72 -17.22
C ALA A 6 36.74 7.83 -16.38
N GLU A 7 37.23 7.48 -15.19
CA GLU A 7 36.54 6.89 -14.03
C GLU A 7 35.06 6.54 -14.26
N GLN A 8 34.77 5.26 -14.54
CA GLN A 8 33.41 4.76 -14.42
C GLN A 8 33.01 4.84 -12.95
N PRO A 9 32.01 5.65 -12.55
CA PRO A 9 31.58 5.68 -11.17
C PRO A 9 30.97 4.31 -10.84
N PHE A 10 31.69 3.53 -10.03
CA PHE A 10 31.12 2.35 -9.40
C PHE A 10 29.91 2.77 -8.56
N ALA A 11 29.00 1.83 -8.28
CA ALA A 11 27.78 2.10 -7.52
C ALA A 11 28.12 2.77 -6.16
N ASP A 12 27.92 4.08 -6.07
CA ASP A 12 28.11 4.85 -4.84
C ASP A 12 26.99 4.52 -3.85
N PHE A 13 27.35 4.24 -2.60
CA PHE A 13 26.42 3.97 -1.50
C PHE A 13 25.43 5.12 -1.28
N LYS A 14 25.78 6.36 -1.68
CA LYS A 14 24.89 7.52 -1.65
C LYS A 14 23.66 7.35 -2.55
N HIS A 15 23.71 6.49 -3.56
CA HIS A 15 22.54 6.22 -4.40
C HIS A 15 21.41 5.49 -3.65
N LEU A 16 21.68 4.94 -2.45
CA LEU A 16 20.66 4.31 -1.61
C LEU A 16 19.65 5.31 -1.03
N TYR A 17 19.98 6.60 -0.97
CA TYR A 17 19.04 7.63 -0.49
C TYR A 17 17.89 7.90 -1.48
N TYR A 18 18.12 7.73 -2.79
CA TYR A 18 17.09 7.96 -3.82
C TYR A 18 15.85 7.05 -3.67
N PRO A 19 15.96 5.72 -3.49
CA PRO A 19 14.79 4.87 -3.30
C PRO A 19 14.07 5.15 -1.97
N ILE A 20 14.78 5.57 -0.92
CA ILE A 20 14.16 5.96 0.36
C ILE A 20 13.29 7.21 0.17
N LEU A 21 13.83 8.22 -0.50
CA LEU A 21 13.08 9.43 -0.85
C LEU A 21 11.88 9.09 -1.77
N GLY A 22 12.10 8.24 -2.76
CA GLY A 22 11.05 7.75 -3.66
C GLY A 22 9.92 7.03 -2.91
N ALA A 23 10.25 6.15 -1.95
CA ALA A 23 9.27 5.48 -1.12
C ALA A 23 8.44 6.48 -0.29
N ALA A 24 9.08 7.51 0.28
CA ALA A 24 8.38 8.56 1.01
C ALA A 24 7.40 9.32 0.12
N VAL A 25 7.81 9.68 -1.10
CA VAL A 25 6.95 10.34 -2.09
C VAL A 25 5.76 9.45 -2.47
N ILE A 26 6.00 8.17 -2.76
CA ILE A 26 4.92 7.21 -3.11
C ILE A 26 3.95 7.04 -1.94
N MET A 27 4.43 6.98 -0.70
CA MET A 27 3.58 6.90 0.49
C MET A 27 2.74 8.16 0.69
N PHE A 28 3.30 9.34 0.42
CA PHE A 28 2.56 10.59 0.48
C PHE A 28 1.49 10.67 -0.62
N LEU A 29 1.82 10.28 -1.85
CA LEU A 29 0.85 10.18 -2.95
C LEU A 29 -0.27 9.19 -2.60
N ARG A 30 0.07 8.01 -2.07
CA ARG A 30 -0.92 7.04 -1.60
C ARG A 30 -1.91 7.68 -0.63
N PHE A 31 -1.41 8.43 0.35
CA PHE A 31 -2.24 9.11 1.33
C PHE A 31 -3.21 10.11 0.67
N ILE A 32 -2.72 10.92 -0.27
CA ILE A 32 -3.54 11.89 -1.01
C ILE A 32 -4.62 11.17 -1.84
N PHE A 33 -4.23 10.22 -2.69
CA PHE A 33 -5.16 9.52 -3.58
C PHE A 33 -6.21 8.73 -2.79
N GLU A 34 -5.81 8.05 -1.73
CA GLU A 34 -6.76 7.35 -0.85
C GLU A 34 -7.76 8.33 -0.24
N ARG A 35 -7.29 9.44 0.30
CA ARG A 35 -8.13 10.37 1.06
C ARG A 35 -9.05 11.21 0.17
N PHE A 36 -8.53 11.72 -0.93
CA PHE A 36 -9.21 12.73 -1.76
C PHE A 36 -9.85 12.17 -3.02
N VAL A 37 -9.42 11.01 -3.52
CA VAL A 37 -9.95 10.44 -4.77
C VAL A 37 -10.73 9.16 -4.49
N PHE A 38 -10.08 8.12 -3.95
CA PHE A 38 -10.69 6.79 -3.86
C PHE A 38 -11.82 6.71 -2.84
N ARG A 39 -11.69 7.35 -1.68
CA ARG A 39 -12.76 7.40 -0.69
C ARG A 39 -14.04 8.08 -1.22
N PRO A 40 -14.01 9.32 -1.74
CA PRO A 40 -15.22 9.94 -2.28
C PRO A 40 -15.76 9.20 -3.51
N TRP A 41 -14.90 8.66 -4.37
CA TRP A 41 -15.33 7.83 -5.49
C TRP A 41 -16.03 6.54 -5.04
N GLY A 42 -15.48 5.85 -4.04
CA GLY A 42 -16.12 4.66 -3.47
C GLY A 42 -17.50 4.95 -2.88
N VAL A 43 -17.65 6.10 -2.21
CA VAL A 43 -18.96 6.53 -1.69
C VAL A 43 -19.93 6.87 -2.84
N MET A 44 -19.45 7.53 -3.90
CA MET A 44 -20.23 7.84 -5.09
C MET A 44 -20.70 6.56 -5.81
N LEU A 45 -19.87 5.51 -5.84
CA LEU A 45 -20.21 4.18 -6.35
C LEU A 45 -21.16 3.40 -5.43
N GLY A 46 -21.62 3.99 -4.32
CA GLY A 46 -22.58 3.39 -3.39
C GLY A 46 -21.96 2.50 -2.31
N ILE A 47 -20.62 2.47 -2.19
CA ILE A 47 -19.95 1.75 -1.10
C ILE A 47 -20.11 2.57 0.17
N LYS A 48 -21.07 2.15 1.00
CA LYS A 48 -21.38 2.84 2.26
C LYS A 48 -20.23 2.67 3.25
N PRO A 49 -19.71 3.77 3.84
CA PRO A 49 -18.75 3.66 4.91
C PRO A 49 -19.41 3.02 6.13
N ARG A 50 -18.66 2.22 6.88
CA ARG A 50 -19.14 1.59 8.10
C ARG A 50 -19.37 2.66 9.17
N ARG A 51 -20.63 2.96 9.46
CA ARG A 51 -21.02 3.99 10.44
C ARG A 51 -20.96 3.53 11.90
N ALA A 52 -21.06 2.22 12.16
CA ALA A 52 -21.13 1.71 13.52
C ALA A 52 -19.75 1.79 14.20
N LYS A 53 -19.69 2.44 15.36
CA LYS A 53 -18.58 2.32 16.32
C LYS A 53 -19.02 1.42 17.49
N LEU A 54 -18.06 0.75 18.11
CA LEU A 54 -18.24 0.04 19.38
C LEU A 54 -17.72 0.94 20.50
N ASP A 55 -18.32 0.88 21.68
CA ASP A 55 -17.81 1.60 22.85
C ASP A 55 -16.35 1.18 23.13
N PRO A 56 -15.46 2.13 23.44
CA PRO A 56 -14.05 1.85 23.67
C PRO A 56 -13.83 0.88 24.84
N GLU A 57 -14.66 0.94 25.89
CA GLU A 57 -14.63 0.01 27.02
C GLU A 57 -14.91 -1.43 26.59
N ILE A 58 -15.92 -1.63 25.75
CA ILE A 58 -16.29 -2.95 25.24
C ILE A 58 -15.18 -3.51 24.35
N LYS A 59 -14.58 -2.65 23.52
CA LYS A 59 -13.46 -3.04 22.66
C LYS A 59 -12.25 -3.48 23.49
N ALA A 60 -11.86 -2.68 24.49
CA ALA A 60 -10.77 -3.00 25.40
C ALA A 60 -11.03 -4.29 26.19
N ALA A 61 -12.28 -4.52 26.62
CA ALA A 61 -12.67 -5.75 27.31
C ALA A 61 -12.53 -7.00 26.42
N PHE A 62 -12.88 -6.93 25.14
CA PHE A 62 -12.69 -8.05 24.20
C PHE A 62 -11.22 -8.27 23.82
N GLU A 63 -10.40 -7.20 23.78
CA GLU A 63 -8.95 -7.29 23.55
C GLU A 63 -8.20 -7.94 24.73
N LYS A 64 -8.68 -7.75 25.96
CA LYS A 64 -8.18 -8.42 27.18
C LYS A 64 -8.53 -9.92 27.28
N GLY A 65 -9.28 -10.47 26.33
CA GLY A 65 -9.66 -11.89 26.33
C GLY A 65 -10.75 -12.23 27.36
N GLU A 66 -10.75 -13.46 27.88
CA GLU A 66 -11.85 -13.96 28.72
C GLU A 66 -12.02 -13.18 30.05
N VAL A 67 -10.91 -12.76 30.65
CA VAL A 67 -10.92 -11.98 31.91
C VAL A 67 -11.66 -10.66 31.72
N GLY A 68 -11.36 -9.92 30.64
CA GLY A 68 -12.03 -8.66 30.33
C GLY A 68 -13.50 -8.84 29.99
N VAL A 69 -13.88 -9.96 29.38
CA VAL A 69 -15.28 -10.29 29.07
C VAL A 69 -16.08 -10.57 30.36
N VAL A 70 -15.49 -11.24 31.34
CA VAL A 70 -16.13 -11.49 32.65
C VAL A 70 -16.30 -10.18 33.44
N GLU A 71 -15.27 -9.34 33.46
CA GLU A 71 -15.34 -8.00 34.07
C GLU A 71 -16.40 -7.12 33.41
N LEU A 72 -16.50 -7.14 32.07
CA LEU A 72 -17.52 -6.41 31.32
C LEU A 72 -18.93 -6.92 31.64
N LYS A 73 -19.11 -8.25 31.72
CA LYS A 73 -20.40 -8.86 32.09
C LYS A 73 -20.83 -8.41 33.49
N LYS A 74 -19.90 -8.37 34.45
CA LYS A 74 -20.14 -7.96 35.83
C LYS A 74 -20.43 -6.46 35.95
N SER A 75 -19.59 -5.62 35.33
CA SER A 75 -19.71 -4.15 35.41
C SER A 75 -20.98 -3.61 34.75
N ARG A 76 -21.37 -4.13 33.57
CA ARG A 76 -22.60 -3.73 32.87
C ARG A 76 -23.82 -4.61 33.17
N GLN A 77 -23.70 -5.59 34.06
CA GLN A 77 -24.76 -6.56 34.41
C GLN A 77 -25.41 -7.17 33.15
N LEU A 78 -24.60 -7.61 32.19
CA LEU A 78 -25.08 -8.08 30.89
C LEU A 78 -25.60 -9.52 30.95
N ASN A 79 -26.74 -9.75 30.29
CA ASN A 79 -27.21 -11.10 30.01
C ASN A 79 -26.35 -11.79 28.95
N GLU A 80 -26.32 -13.13 28.94
CA GLU A 80 -25.53 -13.91 27.98
C GLU A 80 -25.89 -13.60 26.52
N ARG A 81 -27.17 -13.43 26.24
CA ARG A 81 -27.65 -13.01 24.91
C ARG A 81 -27.15 -11.62 24.51
N GLN A 82 -27.04 -10.69 25.46
CA GLN A 82 -26.50 -9.35 25.18
C GLN A 82 -24.99 -9.42 24.93
N LEU A 83 -24.27 -10.24 25.70
CA LEU A 83 -22.86 -10.48 25.53
C LEU A 83 -22.54 -11.11 24.18
N GLU A 84 -23.31 -12.11 23.75
CA GLU A 84 -23.18 -12.72 22.42
C GLU A 84 -23.40 -11.69 21.31
N ARG A 85 -24.44 -10.84 21.42
CA ARG A 85 -24.69 -9.78 20.43
C ARG A 85 -23.51 -8.81 20.35
N LEU A 86 -22.94 -8.43 21.49
CA LEU A 86 -21.74 -7.58 21.54
C LEU A 86 -20.54 -8.27 20.90
N ARG A 87 -20.33 -9.57 21.16
CA ARG A 87 -19.25 -10.35 20.54
C ARG A 87 -19.43 -10.44 19.02
N ARG A 88 -20.65 -10.72 18.53
CA ARG A 88 -20.96 -10.73 17.10
C ARG A 88 -20.70 -9.36 16.47
N ARG A 89 -21.12 -8.27 17.13
CA ARG A 89 -20.89 -6.89 16.67
C ARG A 89 -19.40 -6.53 16.66
N HIS A 90 -18.66 -6.87 17.72
CA HIS A 90 -17.20 -6.72 17.80
C HIS A 90 -16.51 -7.44 16.63
N ASN A 91 -16.84 -8.71 16.40
CA ASN A 91 -16.24 -9.51 15.32
C ASN A 91 -16.64 -9.01 13.92
N ALA A 92 -17.82 -8.42 13.76
CA ALA A 92 -18.21 -7.77 12.51
C ALA A 92 -17.42 -6.46 12.29
N LEU A 93 -17.11 -5.74 13.38
CA LEU A 93 -16.36 -4.47 13.35
C LEU A 93 -14.85 -4.67 13.21
N SER A 94 -14.30 -5.76 13.72
CA SER A 94 -12.88 -6.11 13.56
C SER A 94 -12.53 -6.48 12.12
N LYS A 95 -13.50 -6.91 11.31
CA LYS A 95 -13.29 -7.17 9.89
C LYS A 95 -12.96 -5.86 9.16
N PRO A 96 -11.92 -5.82 8.31
CA PRO A 96 -11.59 -4.63 7.52
C PRO A 96 -12.78 -4.16 6.68
N GLU A 97 -12.93 -2.85 6.57
CA GLU A 97 -14.06 -2.20 5.89
C GLU A 97 -13.98 -2.42 4.37
N THR A 98 -15.12 -2.70 3.72
CA THR A 98 -15.19 -2.89 2.27
C THR A 98 -14.68 -1.66 1.50
N LEU A 99 -14.98 -0.45 1.99
CA LEU A 99 -14.46 0.80 1.43
C LEU A 99 -12.93 0.88 1.53
N SER A 100 -12.35 0.45 2.65
CA SER A 100 -10.89 0.40 2.82
C SER A 100 -10.25 -0.59 1.85
N LYS A 101 -10.86 -1.77 1.65
CA LYS A 101 -10.39 -2.76 0.67
C LYS A 101 -10.51 -2.25 -0.76
N PHE A 102 -11.60 -1.56 -1.09
CA PHE A 102 -11.78 -0.93 -2.39
C PHE A 102 -10.65 0.08 -2.64
N CYS A 103 -10.41 1.00 -1.70
CA CYS A 103 -9.34 1.99 -1.84
C CYS A 103 -7.96 1.34 -1.98
N GLU A 104 -7.68 0.27 -1.24
CA GLU A 104 -6.42 -0.48 -1.36
C GLU A 104 -6.25 -1.10 -2.75
N ASN A 105 -7.30 -1.74 -3.27
CA ASN A 105 -7.27 -2.33 -4.61
C ASN A 105 -7.16 -1.27 -5.71
N SER A 106 -7.87 -0.14 -5.57
CA SER A 106 -7.76 1.00 -6.49
C SER A 106 -6.35 1.58 -6.52
N TRP A 107 -5.71 1.72 -5.36
CA TRP A 107 -4.31 2.15 -5.29
C TRP A 107 -3.37 1.17 -5.99
N ARG A 108 -3.52 -0.14 -5.73
CA ARG A 108 -2.71 -1.17 -6.41
C ARG A 108 -2.88 -1.09 -7.92
N PHE A 109 -4.11 -1.00 -8.41
CA PHE A 109 -4.40 -0.85 -9.83
C PHE A 109 -3.70 0.39 -10.40
N PHE A 110 -3.91 1.57 -9.81
CA PHE A 110 -3.29 2.81 -10.28
C PHE A 110 -1.75 2.75 -10.28
N PHE A 111 -1.17 2.23 -9.21
CA PHE A 111 0.28 2.10 -9.07
C PHE A 111 0.89 1.18 -10.13
N TYR A 112 0.34 -0.03 -10.30
CA TYR A 112 0.87 -0.98 -11.27
C TYR A 112 0.66 -0.51 -12.71
N THR A 113 -0.53 0.02 -13.03
CA THR A 113 -0.80 0.58 -14.36
C THR A 113 0.15 1.74 -14.67
N GLY A 114 0.37 2.64 -13.71
CA GLY A 114 1.35 3.73 -13.86
C GLY A 114 2.78 3.22 -14.07
N MET A 115 3.21 2.22 -13.29
CA MET A 115 4.53 1.62 -13.44
C MET A 115 4.72 0.91 -14.78
N THR A 116 3.67 0.24 -15.29
CA THR A 116 3.69 -0.37 -16.62
C THR A 116 3.88 0.68 -17.71
N PHE A 117 3.10 1.77 -17.70
CA PHE A 117 3.26 2.84 -18.69
C PHE A 117 4.62 3.53 -18.59
N TYR A 118 5.09 3.79 -17.36
CA TYR A 118 6.44 4.33 -17.13
C TYR A 118 7.52 3.40 -17.69
N GLY A 119 7.41 2.10 -17.43
CA GLY A 119 8.31 1.09 -17.99
C GLY A 119 8.31 1.10 -19.51
N CYS A 120 7.14 1.09 -20.15
CA CYS A 120 7.03 1.17 -21.60
C CYS A 120 7.64 2.46 -22.17
N TRP A 121 7.47 3.60 -21.49
CA TRP A 121 8.08 4.86 -21.89
C TRP A 121 9.61 4.78 -21.82
N VAL A 122 10.18 4.44 -20.66
CA VAL A 122 11.65 4.37 -20.46
C VAL A 122 12.31 3.42 -21.45
N LEU A 123 11.63 2.33 -21.78
CA LEU A 123 12.11 1.33 -22.72
C LEU A 123 12.05 1.83 -24.18
N LYS A 124 11.12 2.72 -24.53
CA LYS A 124 10.92 3.17 -25.92
C LYS A 124 12.20 3.68 -26.61
N ASP A 125 12.99 4.47 -25.90
CA ASP A 125 14.16 5.18 -26.46
C ASP A 125 15.43 4.31 -26.49
N LYS A 126 15.35 3.05 -26.08
CA LYS A 126 16.48 2.13 -26.03
C LYS A 126 16.48 1.23 -27.26
N ALA A 127 17.48 1.36 -28.14
CA ALA A 127 17.55 0.56 -29.38
C ALA A 127 17.44 -0.95 -29.15
N TRP A 128 17.99 -1.43 -28.03
CA TRP A 128 17.94 -2.84 -27.64
C TRP A 128 16.55 -3.39 -27.30
N THR A 129 15.55 -2.54 -27.07
CA THR A 129 14.17 -3.02 -26.85
C THR A 129 13.51 -3.48 -28.13
N TRP A 130 13.98 -2.97 -29.27
CA TRP A 130 13.48 -3.31 -30.59
C TRP A 130 14.38 -4.34 -31.29
N ASN A 131 15.69 -4.30 -31.01
CA ASN A 131 16.64 -5.25 -31.57
C ASN A 131 17.59 -5.80 -30.49
N ILE A 132 17.39 -7.08 -30.13
CA ILE A 132 18.15 -7.77 -29.08
C ILE A 132 19.66 -7.85 -29.42
N THR A 133 20.05 -7.76 -30.69
CA THR A 133 21.47 -7.79 -31.07
C THR A 133 22.23 -6.54 -30.60
N ASP A 134 21.55 -5.42 -30.38
CA ASP A 134 22.15 -4.20 -29.85
C ASP A 134 22.54 -4.32 -28.36
N CYS A 135 21.98 -5.29 -27.62
CA CYS A 135 22.43 -5.61 -26.25
C CYS A 135 23.90 -6.00 -26.17
N TRP A 136 24.44 -6.60 -27.24
CA TRP A 136 25.80 -7.15 -27.27
C TRP A 136 26.83 -6.20 -27.89
N ARG A 137 26.38 -5.07 -28.46
CA ARG A 137 27.28 -4.08 -29.05
C ARG A 137 28.07 -3.37 -27.95
N GLY A 138 29.40 -3.48 -28.01
CA GLY A 138 30.32 -2.86 -27.06
C GLY A 138 30.56 -3.64 -25.76
N TYR A 139 30.07 -4.87 -25.63
CA TYR A 139 30.43 -5.74 -24.49
C TYR A 139 31.94 -6.06 -24.50
N PRO A 140 32.66 -6.09 -23.35
CA PRO A 140 32.16 -5.95 -21.98
C PRO A 140 32.08 -4.51 -21.44
N LYS A 141 32.47 -3.49 -22.23
CA LYS A 141 32.49 -2.08 -21.81
C LYS A 141 31.46 -1.29 -22.62
N HIS A 142 30.20 -1.37 -22.22
CA HIS A 142 29.16 -0.53 -22.81
C HIS A 142 29.53 0.94 -22.64
N VAL A 143 29.58 1.68 -23.75
CA VAL A 143 29.74 3.13 -23.73
C VAL A 143 28.46 3.69 -23.14
N SER A 144 28.53 4.29 -21.95
CA SER A 144 27.41 5.00 -21.37
C SER A 144 27.11 6.22 -22.23
N ILE A 145 26.05 6.15 -23.02
CA ILE A 145 25.45 7.29 -23.73
C ILE A 145 24.60 8.09 -22.73
#